data_AF-A0A172TLE5-F1
#
_entry.id   AF-A0A172TLE5-F1
#
_cell.length_a   1.000
_cell.length_b   1.000
_cell.length_c   1.000
_cell.angle_alpha   90.00
_cell.angle_beta   90.00
_cell.angle_gamma   90.00
#
_symmetry.space_group_name_H-M   'P 1'
#
loop_
_entity.id
_entity.type
_entity.pdbx_description
1 polymer ?
#
loop_
_entity_poly.entity_id
_entity_poly.type
_entity_poly.pdbx_seq_one_letter_code
_entity_poly.pdbx_strand_id
1 'polypeptide(L)'
;MRKIIQGNQGALTVEASLVFPVVLLLTLSLIFTSVFIYQKSAMTVIVNQAAQRTANHWNNSFRSYNTGHYSLGQADGLYWRSLQDSNSDTFNFLWPNQPSRVEVGGEGVMESSGLPETKMAKALNEFPQGLNGQMAYSNKMFTRYVTVRLQSPFQMPLVSAGLWGTAGLQAEAKAAIVEPSEFIRSLDFVRTYMPYIQHYMSRTQLQLLLNRFKTATPVQTSTQTLAFRTHSEAKQFLQNTVGGRGSSATTEQTGEWRMIDALDSDGVAHQAYIGYQSSTRSLRDQLTKDLELMATGKVKGVVWHLFKKDGKEQWGLSKSLQKTLEQKGIIIVKHG
;
A
#
# COMPACT_ATOMS: atom_id res chain seq x y z
N MET A 1 -32.05 -9.12 77.30
CA MET A 1 -31.65 -9.59 75.95
C MET A 1 -30.36 -10.45 75.96
N ARG A 2 -30.10 -11.28 76.99
CA ARG A 2 -28.84 -12.07 77.09
C ARG A 2 -29.03 -13.61 77.00
N LYS A 3 -30.28 -14.09 76.91
CA LYS A 3 -30.62 -15.53 76.91
C LYS A 3 -30.91 -16.13 75.53
N ILE A 4 -30.87 -15.35 74.44
CA ILE A 4 -31.06 -15.88 73.07
C ILE A 4 -29.75 -16.47 72.50
N ILE A 5 -28.61 -16.29 73.19
CA ILE A 5 -27.26 -16.64 72.68
C ILE A 5 -26.74 -17.99 73.22
N GLN A 6 -27.44 -18.68 74.12
CA GLN A 6 -26.92 -19.87 74.82
C GLN A 6 -27.65 -21.21 74.50
N GLY A 7 -28.54 -21.25 73.50
CA GLY A 7 -29.24 -22.48 73.11
C GLY A 7 -28.70 -23.11 71.84
N ASN A 8 -28.06 -24.29 71.93
CA ASN A 8 -27.55 -25.05 70.77
C ASN A 8 -28.65 -25.63 69.84
N GLN A 9 -29.93 -25.48 70.19
CA GLN A 9 -31.05 -26.13 69.49
C GLN A 9 -31.45 -25.46 68.16
N GLY A 10 -30.97 -24.25 67.88
CA GLY A 10 -31.16 -23.55 66.60
C GLY A 10 -29.90 -23.45 65.72
N ALA A 11 -28.74 -23.86 66.26
CA ALA A 11 -27.45 -23.70 65.59
C ALA A 11 -27.38 -24.51 64.28
N LEU A 12 -27.92 -25.73 64.27
CA LEU A 12 -27.94 -26.60 63.08
C LEU A 12 -28.73 -25.98 61.92
N THR A 13 -29.87 -25.34 62.19
CA THR A 13 -30.71 -24.69 61.18
C THR A 13 -30.06 -23.41 60.64
N VAL A 14 -29.39 -22.64 61.51
CA VAL A 14 -28.65 -21.44 61.10
C VAL A 14 -27.43 -21.81 60.26
N GLU A 15 -26.70 -22.84 60.65
CA GLU A 15 -25.57 -23.36 59.89
C GLU A 15 -26.02 -23.88 58.52
N ALA A 16 -27.07 -24.70 58.47
CA ALA A 16 -27.62 -25.21 57.20
C ALA A 16 -28.16 -24.11 56.28
N SER A 17 -28.79 -23.07 56.85
CA SER A 17 -29.32 -21.92 56.08
C SER A 17 -28.23 -20.96 55.60
N LEU A 18 -27.02 -20.99 56.19
CA LEU A 18 -25.86 -20.24 55.71
C LEU A 18 -25.03 -21.04 54.70
N VAL A 19 -24.89 -22.34 54.89
CA VAL A 19 -24.08 -23.21 54.02
C VAL A 19 -24.62 -23.24 52.59
N PHE A 20 -25.93 -23.40 52.41
CA PHE A 20 -26.54 -23.43 51.06
C PHE A 20 -26.25 -22.17 50.23
N PRO A 21 -26.55 -20.94 50.69
CA PRO A 21 -26.26 -19.74 49.92
C PRO A 21 -24.76 -19.51 49.71
N VAL A 22 -23.89 -19.90 50.65
CA VAL A 22 -22.43 -19.82 50.46
C VAL A 22 -21.97 -20.77 49.36
N VAL A 23 -22.43 -22.02 49.36
CA VAL A 23 -22.11 -22.99 48.30
C VAL A 23 -22.65 -22.50 46.95
N LEU A 24 -23.88 -21.98 46.91
CA LEU A 24 -24.46 -21.40 45.69
C LEU A 24 -23.60 -20.25 45.15
N LEU A 25 -23.20 -19.29 46.01
CA LEU A 25 -22.33 -18.18 45.61
C LEU A 25 -20.96 -18.65 45.11
N LEU A 26 -20.38 -19.69 45.74
CA LEU A 26 -19.13 -20.28 45.27
C LEU A 26 -19.28 -20.92 43.89
N THR A 27 -20.37 -21.68 43.66
CA THR A 27 -20.63 -22.28 42.34
C THR A 27 -20.89 -21.24 41.25
N LEU A 28 -21.66 -20.20 41.56
CA LEU A 28 -21.91 -19.09 40.64
C LEU A 28 -20.60 -18.34 40.31
N SER A 29 -19.77 -18.08 41.32
CA SER A 29 -18.45 -17.44 41.14
C SER A 29 -17.55 -18.25 40.21
N LEU A 30 -17.51 -19.58 40.37
CA LEU A 30 -16.78 -20.48 39.47
C LEU A 30 -17.31 -20.43 38.03
N ILE A 31 -18.63 -20.44 37.84
CA ILE A 31 -19.26 -20.35 36.51
C ILE A 31 -18.91 -19.00 35.86
N PHE A 32 -19.07 -17.88 36.58
CA PHE A 32 -18.78 -16.55 36.05
C PHE A 32 -17.31 -16.37 35.69
N THR A 33 -16.40 -16.89 36.53
CA THR A 33 -14.95 -16.86 36.25
C THR A 33 -14.63 -17.69 35.00
N SER A 34 -15.24 -18.86 34.85
CA SER A 34 -15.03 -19.72 33.69
C SER A 34 -15.50 -19.05 32.39
N VAL A 35 -16.69 -18.42 32.41
CA VAL A 35 -17.21 -17.66 31.27
C VAL A 35 -16.32 -16.47 30.93
N PHE A 36 -15.84 -15.74 31.94
CA PHE A 36 -14.93 -14.61 31.75
C PHE A 36 -13.62 -15.03 31.08
N ILE A 37 -13.00 -16.13 31.56
CA ILE A 37 -11.78 -16.68 30.97
C ILE A 37 -12.03 -17.13 29.53
N TYR A 38 -13.16 -17.81 29.26
CA TYR A 38 -13.53 -18.24 27.92
C TYR A 38 -13.65 -17.06 26.95
N GLN A 39 -14.40 -16.03 27.33
CA GLN A 39 -14.57 -14.84 26.48
C GLN A 39 -13.24 -14.13 26.23
N LYS A 40 -12.40 -13.99 27.26
CA LYS A 40 -11.05 -13.40 27.13
C LYS A 40 -10.18 -14.17 26.15
N SER A 41 -10.19 -15.51 26.25
CA SER A 41 -9.43 -16.39 25.35
C SER A 41 -9.93 -16.31 23.91
N ALA A 42 -11.26 -16.38 23.71
CA ALA A 42 -11.87 -16.27 22.39
C ALA A 42 -11.51 -14.94 21.70
N MET A 43 -11.57 -13.82 22.43
CA MET A 43 -11.18 -12.53 21.87
C MET A 43 -9.68 -12.48 21.55
N THR A 44 -8.82 -13.05 22.40
CA THR A 44 -7.37 -13.13 22.14
C THR A 44 -7.07 -13.90 20.85
N VAL A 45 -7.81 -14.98 20.57
CA VAL A 45 -7.68 -15.73 19.31
C VAL A 45 -8.07 -14.86 18.10
N ILE A 46 -9.18 -14.12 18.19
CA ILE A 46 -9.63 -13.21 17.12
C ILE A 46 -8.57 -12.14 16.84
N VAL A 47 -8.08 -11.46 17.89
CA VAL A 47 -7.08 -10.40 17.76
C VAL A 47 -5.77 -10.93 17.18
N ASN A 48 -5.33 -12.12 17.59
CA ASN A 48 -4.11 -12.75 17.04
C ASN A 48 -4.26 -13.13 15.57
N GLN A 49 -5.37 -13.77 15.19
CA GLN A 49 -5.62 -14.10 13.79
C GLN A 49 -5.70 -12.86 12.92
N ALA A 50 -6.36 -11.80 13.41
CA ALA A 50 -6.43 -10.53 12.72
C ALA A 50 -5.04 -9.91 12.51
N ALA A 51 -4.23 -9.82 13.57
CA ALA A 51 -2.88 -9.28 13.48
C ALA A 51 -2.01 -10.06 12.48
N GLN A 52 -2.02 -11.40 12.57
CA GLN A 52 -1.21 -12.28 11.72
C GLN A 52 -1.64 -12.24 10.25
N ARG A 53 -2.94 -12.31 9.97
CA ARG A 53 -3.45 -12.27 8.58
C ARG A 53 -3.17 -10.92 7.94
N THR A 54 -3.41 -9.81 8.65
CA THR A 54 -3.07 -8.47 8.16
C THR A 54 -1.57 -8.34 7.88
N ALA A 55 -0.71 -8.85 8.77
CA ALA A 55 0.73 -8.81 8.57
C ALA A 55 1.19 -9.65 7.37
N ASN A 56 0.60 -10.84 7.16
CA ASN A 56 0.93 -11.75 6.05
C ASN A 56 0.47 -11.22 4.69
N HIS A 57 -0.58 -10.40 4.66
CA HIS A 57 -1.18 -9.87 3.43
C HIS A 57 -0.67 -8.46 3.12
N TRP A 58 0.25 -7.92 3.94
CA TRP A 58 0.78 -6.56 3.79
C TRP A 58 1.46 -6.32 2.43
N ASN A 59 1.93 -7.39 1.77
CA ASN A 59 2.69 -7.31 0.53
C ASN A 59 1.89 -6.77 -0.67
N ASN A 60 0.57 -6.95 -0.70
CA ASN A 60 -0.29 -6.50 -1.79
C ASN A 60 -1.70 -6.19 -1.25
N SER A 61 -2.15 -4.94 -1.42
CA SER A 61 -3.48 -4.53 -0.98
C SER A 61 -4.59 -5.33 -1.65
N PHE A 62 -4.45 -5.76 -2.90
CA PHE A 62 -5.49 -6.48 -3.66
C PHE A 62 -5.71 -7.94 -3.23
N ARG A 63 -4.87 -8.43 -2.31
CA ARG A 63 -4.94 -9.81 -1.84
C ARG A 63 -6.21 -10.07 -1.03
N SER A 64 -6.96 -11.11 -1.36
CA SER A 64 -8.10 -11.56 -0.56
C SER A 64 -7.63 -11.93 0.84
N TYR A 65 -8.32 -11.43 1.87
CA TYR A 65 -7.94 -11.62 3.27
C TYR A 65 -8.03 -13.09 3.72
N ASN A 66 -9.05 -13.82 3.25
CA ASN A 66 -9.25 -15.21 3.65
C ASN A 66 -8.44 -16.21 2.81
N THR A 67 -8.30 -15.95 1.51
CA THR A 67 -7.74 -16.95 0.58
C THR A 67 -6.33 -16.63 0.11
N GLY A 68 -5.85 -15.39 0.29
CA GLY A 68 -4.51 -14.99 -0.16
C GLY A 68 -4.37 -14.86 -1.69
N HIS A 69 -5.44 -15.03 -2.45
CA HIS A 69 -5.40 -14.90 -3.92
C HIS A 69 -5.53 -13.43 -4.36
N TYR A 70 -4.88 -13.09 -5.48
CA TYR A 70 -5.05 -11.84 -6.21
C TYR A 70 -4.85 -12.11 -7.71
N SER A 71 -5.48 -11.31 -8.56
CA SER A 71 -5.40 -11.48 -10.03
C SER A 71 -4.08 -10.97 -10.59
N LEU A 72 -3.60 -11.59 -11.67
CA LEU A 72 -2.43 -11.12 -12.42
C LEU A 72 -2.71 -9.71 -12.96
N GLY A 73 -1.88 -8.73 -12.59
CA GLY A 73 -2.04 -7.31 -12.93
C GLY A 73 -2.65 -6.43 -11.82
N GLN A 74 -3.17 -7.03 -10.74
CA GLN A 74 -3.61 -6.29 -9.55
C GLN A 74 -2.52 -6.33 -8.48
N ALA A 75 -1.63 -5.34 -8.52
CA ALA A 75 -0.55 -5.17 -7.56
C ALA A 75 -0.44 -3.71 -7.15
N ASP A 76 0.00 -3.48 -5.92
CA ASP A 76 0.40 -2.15 -5.48
C ASP A 76 1.58 -1.63 -6.32
N GLY A 77 1.69 -0.30 -6.47
CA GLY A 77 2.72 0.32 -7.32
C GLY A 77 4.14 0.00 -6.87
N LEU A 78 5.08 -0.23 -7.80
CA LEU A 78 6.45 -0.75 -7.55
C LEU A 78 7.18 -0.17 -6.32
N TYR A 79 7.05 1.12 -6.06
CA TYR A 79 7.76 1.83 -4.99
C TYR A 79 6.90 2.17 -3.77
N TRP A 80 5.72 1.56 -3.63
CA TRP A 80 4.79 1.85 -2.53
C TRP A 80 5.44 1.67 -1.16
N ARG A 81 6.35 0.69 -1.00
CA ARG A 81 7.09 0.42 0.26
C ARG A 81 7.97 1.58 0.72
N SER A 82 8.44 2.41 -0.22
CA SER A 82 9.35 3.51 0.06
C SER A 82 8.69 4.88 -0.03
N LEU A 83 7.48 4.98 -0.60
CA LEU A 83 6.80 6.25 -0.85
C LEU A 83 5.44 6.35 -0.14
N GLN A 84 4.79 5.23 0.15
CA GLN A 84 3.40 5.15 0.58
C GLN A 84 3.23 4.33 1.88
N ASP A 85 4.27 3.67 2.39
CA ASP A 85 4.25 2.79 3.57
C ASP A 85 4.54 3.55 4.89
N SER A 86 3.79 4.63 5.13
CA SER A 86 3.96 5.54 6.27
C SER A 86 5.42 5.93 6.54
N ASN A 87 6.08 6.53 5.54
CA ASN A 87 7.50 6.91 5.63
C ASN A 87 7.80 7.84 6.79
N SER A 88 6.83 8.66 7.19
CA SER A 88 6.96 9.56 8.33
C SER A 88 7.18 8.81 9.65
N ASP A 89 6.68 7.57 9.77
CA ASP A 89 6.91 6.74 10.96
C ASP A 89 8.35 6.24 11.06
N THR A 90 9.06 6.11 9.93
CA THR A 90 10.49 5.69 9.95
C THR A 90 11.40 6.74 10.60
N PHE A 91 10.98 8.01 10.60
CA PHE A 91 11.68 9.13 11.24
C PHE A 91 11.03 9.54 12.57
N ASN A 92 10.21 8.69 13.19
CA ASN A 92 9.53 9.00 14.45
C ASN A 92 10.52 9.31 15.61
N PHE A 93 11.78 8.87 15.49
CA PHE A 93 12.87 9.25 16.39
C PHE A 93 13.26 10.74 16.28
N LEU A 94 13.13 11.34 15.09
CA LEU A 94 13.46 12.76 14.83
C LEU A 94 12.23 13.66 14.98
N TRP A 95 11.05 13.18 14.58
CA TRP A 95 9.79 13.91 14.66
C TRP A 95 8.69 12.99 15.17
N PRO A 96 8.12 13.23 16.37
CA PRO A 96 7.02 12.42 16.89
C PRO A 96 5.84 12.43 15.91
N ASN A 97 5.52 11.29 15.31
CA ASN A 97 4.35 11.11 14.47
C ASN A 97 3.42 10.03 15.02
N GLN A 98 2.12 10.23 14.81
CA GLN A 98 1.11 9.26 15.19
C GLN A 98 1.14 8.09 14.19
N PRO A 99 1.17 6.83 14.66
CA PRO A 99 1.08 5.69 13.78
C PRO A 99 -0.23 5.72 13.01
N SER A 100 -0.22 5.23 11.77
CA SER A 100 -1.43 4.98 10.98
C SER A 100 -2.42 4.12 11.79
N ARG A 101 -3.65 4.58 11.95
CA ARG A 101 -4.70 3.90 12.74
C ARG A 101 -6.00 3.81 11.99
N VAL A 102 -6.73 2.73 12.25
CA VAL A 102 -8.06 2.47 11.71
C VAL A 102 -8.93 1.92 12.85
N GLU A 103 -10.12 2.51 13.03
CA GLU A 103 -11.06 2.08 14.08
C GLU A 103 -11.93 0.92 13.60
N VAL A 104 -12.13 -0.07 14.47
CA VAL A 104 -13.01 -1.22 14.25
C VAL A 104 -14.41 -0.82 14.69
N GLY A 105 -15.36 -0.80 13.75
CA GLY A 105 -16.76 -0.39 13.98
C GLY A 105 -17.08 1.08 13.67
N GLY A 106 -16.11 1.85 13.16
CA GLY A 106 -16.31 3.23 12.70
C GLY A 106 -16.78 3.33 11.23
N GLU A 107 -17.10 4.55 10.78
CA GLU A 107 -17.34 4.83 9.36
C GLU A 107 -16.11 4.41 8.54
N GLY A 108 -16.36 3.76 7.39
CA GLY A 108 -15.30 3.17 6.56
C GLY A 108 -14.17 4.13 6.21
N VAL A 109 -13.01 3.57 5.85
CA VAL A 109 -11.81 4.35 5.53
C VAL A 109 -12.08 5.29 4.35
N MET A 110 -11.87 6.60 4.54
CA MET A 110 -12.05 7.62 3.51
C MET A 110 -11.13 7.34 2.30
N GLU A 111 -11.59 7.67 1.10
CA GLU A 111 -10.88 7.41 -0.17
C GLU A 111 -9.51 8.13 -0.26
N SER A 112 -9.28 9.14 0.57
CA SER A 112 -8.02 9.89 0.71
C SER A 112 -7.04 9.32 1.73
N SER A 113 -7.35 8.18 2.35
CA SER A 113 -6.52 7.58 3.39
C SER A 113 -5.26 6.92 2.81
N GLY A 114 -4.18 6.88 3.60
CA GLY A 114 -2.93 6.25 3.17
C GLY A 114 -3.07 4.76 2.86
N LEU A 115 -2.10 4.23 2.12
CA LEU A 115 -2.05 2.81 1.76
C LEU A 115 -2.06 1.88 3.00
N PRO A 116 -1.38 2.17 4.12
CA PRO A 116 -1.47 1.36 5.33
C PRO A 116 -2.88 1.27 5.92
N GLU A 117 -3.62 2.38 5.91
CA GLU A 117 -5.00 2.45 6.39
C GLU A 117 -5.92 1.60 5.52
N THR A 118 -5.80 1.70 4.19
CA THR A 118 -6.60 0.86 3.27
C THR A 118 -6.28 -0.63 3.42
N LYS A 119 -5.03 -1.00 3.71
CA LYS A 119 -4.62 -2.38 3.98
C LYS A 119 -5.21 -2.91 5.29
N MET A 120 -5.18 -2.12 6.36
CA MET A 120 -5.82 -2.47 7.63
C MET A 120 -7.35 -2.51 7.53
N ALA A 121 -7.94 -1.63 6.72
CA ALA A 121 -9.38 -1.57 6.49
C ALA A 121 -9.95 -2.90 5.97
N LYS A 122 -9.21 -3.60 5.12
CA LYS A 122 -9.67 -4.90 4.58
C LYS A 122 -9.85 -5.96 5.67
N ALA A 123 -9.03 -5.91 6.71
CA ALA A 123 -9.18 -6.80 7.85
C ALA A 123 -10.39 -6.44 8.71
N LEU A 124 -10.91 -5.20 8.64
CA LEU A 124 -12.10 -4.78 9.37
C LEU A 124 -13.36 -5.56 8.99
N ASN A 125 -13.50 -5.90 7.70
CA ASN A 125 -14.67 -6.58 7.16
C ASN A 125 -14.88 -7.99 7.74
N GLU A 126 -13.89 -8.52 8.45
CA GLU A 126 -13.87 -9.89 8.97
C GLU A 126 -14.06 -9.93 10.50
N PHE A 127 -14.14 -8.77 11.16
CA PHE A 127 -14.47 -8.74 12.59
C PHE A 127 -15.97 -9.01 12.79
N PRO A 128 -16.34 -9.77 13.82
CA PRO A 128 -17.72 -9.89 14.26
C PRO A 128 -18.33 -8.51 14.54
N GLN A 129 -19.58 -8.29 14.07
CA GLN A 129 -20.30 -7.04 14.31
C GLN A 129 -20.50 -6.81 15.83
N GLY A 130 -20.37 -5.56 16.27
CA GLY A 130 -20.55 -5.17 17.68
C GLY A 130 -19.27 -5.18 18.54
N LEU A 131 -18.10 -5.44 17.94
CA LEU A 131 -16.80 -5.26 18.59
C LEU A 131 -16.22 -3.88 18.24
N ASN A 132 -15.82 -3.14 19.27
CA ASN A 132 -15.12 -1.87 19.10
C ASN A 132 -13.62 -2.09 19.27
N GLY A 133 -12.81 -1.31 18.57
CA GLY A 133 -11.36 -1.45 18.70
C GLY A 133 -10.58 -0.58 17.74
N GLN A 134 -9.28 -0.82 17.69
CA GLN A 134 -8.36 -0.11 16.81
C GLN A 134 -7.32 -1.06 16.25
N MET A 135 -6.98 -0.84 14.98
CA MET A 135 -5.81 -1.40 14.32
C MET A 135 -4.79 -0.27 14.13
N ALA A 136 -3.53 -0.55 14.47
CA ALA A 136 -2.44 0.41 14.33
C ALA A 136 -1.29 -0.24 13.57
N TYR A 137 -0.76 0.50 12.60
CA TYR A 137 0.45 0.16 11.89
C TYR A 137 1.61 1.01 12.40
N SER A 138 2.76 0.38 12.64
CA SER A 138 3.98 1.09 13.02
C SER A 138 5.14 0.59 12.17
N ASN A 139 5.70 1.51 11.40
CA ASN A 139 6.94 1.30 10.66
C ASN A 139 8.12 1.79 11.50
N LYS A 140 8.93 0.86 12.01
CA LYS A 140 10.26 1.20 12.53
C LYS A 140 11.28 0.82 11.47
N MET A 141 12.34 1.63 11.32
CA MET A 141 13.38 1.54 10.29
C MET A 141 13.78 0.11 9.84
N PHE A 142 13.81 -0.88 10.75
CA PHE A 142 14.13 -2.28 10.43
C PHE A 142 12.99 -3.28 10.63
N THR A 143 11.90 -2.89 11.31
CA THR A 143 10.83 -3.81 11.69
C THR A 143 9.48 -3.11 11.62
N ARG A 144 8.54 -3.73 10.91
CA ARG A 144 7.17 -3.24 10.75
C ARG A 144 6.23 -4.11 11.57
N TYR A 145 5.27 -3.49 12.25
CA TYR A 145 4.31 -4.19 13.09
C TYR A 145 2.88 -3.74 12.84
N VAL A 146 1.97 -4.70 12.87
CA VAL A 146 0.53 -4.46 13.00
C VAL A 146 0.13 -4.79 14.42
N THR A 147 -0.55 -3.86 15.08
CA THR A 147 -1.09 -4.03 16.43
C THR A 147 -2.61 -3.93 16.35
N VAL A 148 -3.30 -4.94 16.87
CA VAL A 148 -4.76 -4.98 16.93
C VAL A 148 -5.17 -4.93 18.39
N ARG A 149 -6.11 -4.05 18.72
CA ARG A 149 -6.69 -3.92 20.06
C ARG A 149 -8.20 -3.95 19.95
N LEU A 150 -8.83 -4.90 20.62
CA LEU A 150 -10.28 -4.99 20.71
C LEU A 150 -10.74 -4.77 22.14
N GLN A 151 -11.89 -4.12 22.26
CA GLN A 151 -12.58 -3.83 23.49
C GLN A 151 -14.04 -4.25 23.34
N SER A 152 -14.51 -5.13 24.23
CA SER A 152 -15.91 -5.54 24.28
C SER A 152 -16.50 -5.17 25.65
N PRO A 153 -17.68 -4.51 25.69
CA PRO A 153 -18.38 -4.28 26.94
C PRO A 153 -18.88 -5.63 27.47
N PHE A 154 -18.30 -6.09 28.58
CA PHE A 154 -18.76 -7.30 29.25
C PHE A 154 -19.93 -6.93 30.16
N GLN A 155 -21.16 -7.26 29.74
CA GLN A 155 -22.37 -7.06 30.53
C GLN A 155 -22.65 -8.31 31.36
N MET A 156 -22.36 -8.27 32.66
CA MET A 156 -22.78 -9.31 33.61
C MET A 156 -24.28 -9.15 33.91
N PRO A 157 -25.15 -10.15 33.66
CA PRO A 157 -26.60 -10.03 33.87
C PRO A 157 -27.02 -9.78 35.33
N LEU A 158 -26.17 -10.13 36.30
CA LEU A 158 -26.54 -10.18 37.72
C LEU A 158 -25.84 -9.13 38.59
N VAL A 159 -24.81 -8.45 38.08
CA VAL A 159 -23.98 -7.51 38.85
C VAL A 159 -24.05 -6.18 38.15
N SER A 160 -24.87 -5.26 38.68
CA SER A 160 -24.88 -3.88 38.21
C SER A 160 -23.46 -3.30 38.34
N ALA A 161 -23.08 -2.47 37.37
CA ALA A 161 -21.72 -1.96 37.15
C ALA A 161 -21.04 -1.24 38.34
N GLY A 162 -21.72 -1.09 39.49
CA GLY A 162 -21.26 -0.36 40.66
C GLY A 162 -20.31 -1.11 41.59
N LEU A 163 -20.29 -2.45 41.60
CA LEU A 163 -19.44 -3.22 42.54
C LEU A 163 -18.08 -3.64 41.97
N TRP A 164 -18.01 -3.98 40.68
CA TRP A 164 -16.78 -4.47 40.02
C TRP A 164 -16.34 -3.64 38.81
N GLY A 165 -16.96 -2.46 38.62
CA GLY A 165 -16.72 -1.60 37.47
C GLY A 165 -17.21 -2.21 36.17
N THR A 166 -17.30 -1.39 35.12
CA THR A 166 -17.39 -1.88 33.75
C THR A 166 -16.04 -2.50 33.37
N ALA A 167 -15.77 -3.71 33.86
CA ALA A 167 -14.59 -4.48 33.46
C ALA A 167 -14.76 -4.90 31.99
N GLY A 168 -14.52 -3.95 31.09
CA GLY A 168 -14.50 -4.18 29.65
C GLY A 168 -13.45 -5.24 29.36
N LEU A 169 -13.83 -6.23 28.56
CA LEU A 169 -12.88 -7.22 28.08
C LEU A 169 -11.93 -6.50 27.11
N GLN A 170 -10.63 -6.60 27.34
CA GLN A 170 -9.60 -6.04 26.45
C GLN A 170 -8.65 -7.15 26.00
N ALA A 171 -8.27 -7.12 24.72
CA ALA A 171 -7.30 -8.04 24.14
C ALA A 171 -6.46 -7.29 23.09
N GLU A 172 -5.16 -7.57 23.11
CA GLU A 172 -4.17 -6.98 22.23
C GLU A 172 -3.32 -8.10 21.61
N ALA A 173 -3.03 -7.97 20.32
CA ALA A 173 -2.04 -8.80 19.65
C ALA A 173 -1.20 -7.95 18.71
N LYS A 174 0.05 -8.37 18.53
CA LYS A 174 1.04 -7.70 17.71
C LYS A 174 1.69 -8.72 16.79
N ALA A 175 1.71 -8.43 15.49
CA ALA A 175 2.34 -9.28 14.49
C ALA A 175 3.38 -8.47 13.70
N ALA A 176 4.52 -9.11 13.40
CA ALA A 176 5.56 -8.52 12.56
C ALA A 176 5.25 -8.75 11.08
N ILE A 177 5.43 -7.73 10.25
CA ILE A 177 5.34 -7.86 8.79
C ILE A 177 6.70 -8.34 8.30
N VAL A 178 6.74 -9.56 7.78
CA VAL A 178 7.96 -10.21 7.30
C VAL A 178 7.86 -10.44 5.79
N GLU A 179 8.73 -9.78 5.04
CA GLU A 179 8.82 -9.91 3.57
C GLU A 179 10.27 -10.27 3.19
N PRO A 180 10.70 -11.53 3.39
CA PRO A 180 12.12 -11.89 3.27
C PRO A 180 12.65 -11.73 1.84
N SER A 181 11.81 -12.02 0.83
CA SER A 181 12.16 -11.84 -0.58
C SER A 181 12.41 -10.38 -0.95
N GLU A 182 11.57 -9.45 -0.49
CA GLU A 182 11.73 -8.03 -0.76
C GLU A 182 12.90 -7.42 0.01
N PHE A 183 13.19 -7.94 1.20
CA PHE A 183 14.38 -7.58 1.95
C PHE A 183 15.66 -7.98 1.19
N ILE A 184 15.74 -9.22 0.71
CA ILE A 184 16.88 -9.69 -0.09
C ILE A 184 16.98 -8.88 -1.39
N ARG A 185 15.88 -8.61 -2.08
CA ARG A 185 15.88 -7.79 -3.31
C ARG A 185 16.37 -6.36 -3.04
N SER A 186 15.95 -5.77 -1.93
CA SER A 186 16.39 -4.43 -1.53
C SER A 186 17.87 -4.41 -1.17
N LEU A 187 18.35 -5.43 -0.46
CA LEU A 187 19.78 -5.59 -0.16
C LEU A 187 20.61 -5.82 -1.42
N ASP A 188 20.12 -6.64 -2.36
CA ASP A 188 20.80 -6.92 -3.62
C ASP A 188 20.81 -5.69 -4.54
N PHE A 189 19.72 -4.92 -4.55
CA PHE A 189 19.67 -3.62 -5.23
C PHE A 189 20.72 -2.66 -4.64
N VAL A 190 20.76 -2.51 -3.31
CA VAL A 190 21.77 -1.66 -2.67
C VAL A 190 23.18 -2.18 -2.99
N ARG A 191 23.43 -3.48 -2.86
CA ARG A 191 24.73 -4.08 -3.14
C ARG A 191 25.17 -3.88 -4.59
N THR A 192 24.26 -4.06 -5.54
CA THR A 192 24.55 -4.00 -6.97
C THR A 192 24.71 -2.56 -7.44
N TYR A 193 23.82 -1.65 -7.02
CA TYR A 193 23.79 -0.29 -7.53
C TYR A 193 24.63 0.71 -6.73
N MET A 194 24.92 0.46 -5.45
CA MET A 194 25.73 1.38 -4.63
C MET A 194 27.12 1.66 -5.23
N PRO A 195 27.88 0.66 -5.75
CA PRO A 195 29.16 0.93 -6.39
C PRO A 195 29.05 1.85 -7.62
N TYR A 196 28.02 1.68 -8.45
CA TYR A 196 27.78 2.53 -9.61
C TYR A 196 27.40 3.95 -9.20
N ILE A 197 26.55 4.11 -8.18
CA ILE A 197 26.20 5.42 -7.61
C ILE A 197 27.45 6.15 -7.13
N GLN A 198 28.34 5.45 -6.40
CA GLN A 198 29.59 6.04 -5.91
C GLN A 198 30.57 6.39 -7.03
N HIS A 199 30.54 5.66 -8.14
CA HIS A 199 31.45 5.89 -9.27
C HIS A 199 31.00 7.04 -10.19
N TYR A 200 29.68 7.19 -10.41
CA TYR A 200 29.14 8.15 -11.37
C TYR A 200 28.62 9.47 -10.76
N MET A 201 28.39 9.55 -9.44
CA MET A 201 27.92 10.78 -8.78
C MET A 201 28.99 11.42 -7.89
N SER A 202 29.23 12.71 -8.10
CA SER A 202 30.01 13.51 -7.16
C SER A 202 29.24 13.73 -5.85
N ARG A 203 29.95 13.94 -4.72
CA ARG A 203 29.32 14.18 -3.41
C ARG A 203 28.30 15.33 -3.44
N THR A 204 28.54 16.35 -4.26
CA THR A 204 27.63 17.48 -4.47
C THR A 204 26.37 17.09 -5.22
N GLN A 205 26.45 16.25 -6.26
CA GLN A 205 25.27 15.74 -6.97
C GLN A 205 24.41 14.84 -6.06
N LEU A 206 25.06 13.99 -5.26
CA LEU A 206 24.37 13.14 -4.29
C LEU A 206 23.61 13.98 -3.25
N GLN A 207 24.23 15.04 -2.72
CA GLN A 207 23.57 15.96 -1.79
C GLN A 207 22.38 16.68 -2.45
N LEU A 208 22.50 17.06 -3.72
CA LEU A 208 21.42 17.72 -4.46
C LEU A 208 20.24 16.77 -4.70
N LEU A 209 20.52 15.50 -5.00
CA LEU A 209 19.51 14.44 -5.13
C LEU A 209 18.83 14.12 -3.80
N LEU A 210 19.60 13.98 -2.72
CA LEU A 210 19.07 13.75 -1.38
C LEU A 210 18.20 14.91 -0.91
N ASN A 211 18.61 16.15 -1.19
CA ASN A 211 17.80 17.32 -0.88
C ASN A 211 16.51 17.33 -1.69
N ARG A 212 16.56 17.00 -3.00
CA ARG A 212 15.34 16.82 -3.81
C ARG A 212 14.42 15.75 -3.26
N PHE A 213 14.93 14.61 -2.79
CA PHE A 213 14.10 13.58 -2.16
C PHE A 213 13.49 14.04 -0.84
N LYS A 214 14.24 14.79 -0.02
CA LYS A 214 13.74 15.33 1.25
C LYS A 214 12.67 16.41 1.05
N THR A 215 12.81 17.22 0.01
CA THR A 215 11.87 18.29 -0.31
C THR A 215 10.80 17.87 -1.32
N ALA A 216 10.90 16.67 -1.88
CA ALA A 216 9.86 16.11 -2.72
C ALA A 216 8.66 15.87 -1.83
N THR A 217 7.65 16.74 -1.98
CA THR A 217 6.31 16.43 -1.52
C THR A 217 5.93 15.06 -2.09
N PRO A 218 5.31 14.18 -1.29
CA PRO A 218 4.82 12.91 -1.80
C PRO A 218 3.99 13.24 -3.03
N VAL A 219 4.36 12.65 -4.17
CA VAL A 219 3.60 12.80 -5.41
C VAL A 219 2.20 12.35 -5.04
N GLN A 220 1.30 13.31 -4.86
CA GLN A 220 -0.12 13.05 -4.92
C GLN A 220 -0.27 12.35 -6.24
N THR A 221 -0.56 11.06 -6.18
CA THR A 221 -0.91 10.29 -7.37
C THR A 221 -2.31 10.79 -7.71
N SER A 222 -2.40 12.04 -8.17
CA SER A 222 -3.59 12.52 -8.81
C SER A 222 -3.71 11.62 -10.02
N THR A 223 -4.79 10.86 -10.04
CA THR A 223 -5.33 10.18 -11.22
C THR A 223 -5.77 11.22 -12.26
N GLN A 224 -4.98 12.28 -12.47
CA GLN A 224 -5.09 13.13 -13.64
C GLN A 224 -4.58 12.28 -14.80
N THR A 225 -5.52 11.65 -15.50
CA THR A 225 -5.33 11.11 -16.85
C THR A 225 -4.49 12.09 -17.64
N LEU A 226 -3.25 11.70 -17.95
CA LEU A 226 -2.28 12.55 -18.63
C LEU A 226 -2.74 12.73 -20.09
N ALA A 227 -3.49 13.79 -20.35
CA ALA A 227 -4.08 14.09 -21.65
C ALA A 227 -3.62 15.46 -22.14
N PHE A 228 -3.30 15.54 -23.43
CA PHE A 228 -2.78 16.76 -24.05
C PHE A 228 -3.72 17.25 -25.16
N ARG A 229 -3.79 18.57 -25.33
CA ARG A 229 -4.59 19.19 -26.40
C ARG A 229 -3.83 19.21 -27.72
N THR A 230 -2.51 19.46 -27.64
CA THR A 230 -1.67 19.70 -28.82
C THR A 230 -0.38 18.90 -28.77
N HIS A 231 0.18 18.58 -29.95
CA HIS A 231 1.44 17.85 -30.06
C HIS A 231 2.61 18.62 -29.42
N SER A 232 2.61 19.95 -29.48
CA SER A 232 3.63 20.78 -28.82
C SER A 232 3.66 20.59 -27.30
N GLU A 233 2.48 20.45 -26.68
CA GLU A 233 2.35 20.24 -25.24
C GLU A 233 2.90 18.86 -24.84
N ALA A 234 2.53 17.81 -25.58
CA ALA A 234 3.04 16.46 -25.37
C ALA A 234 4.56 16.38 -25.62
N LYS A 235 5.06 17.10 -26.63
CA LYS A 235 6.50 17.19 -26.93
C LYS A 235 7.28 17.87 -25.82
N GLN A 236 6.79 18.99 -25.29
CA GLN A 236 7.44 19.70 -24.19
C GLN A 236 7.45 18.83 -22.92
N PHE A 237 6.33 18.15 -22.63
CA PHE A 237 6.28 17.18 -21.56
C PHE A 237 7.28 16.04 -21.75
N LEU A 238 7.37 15.49 -22.97
CA LEU A 238 8.30 14.43 -23.32
C LEU A 238 9.76 14.86 -23.11
N GLN A 239 10.14 16.03 -23.63
CA GLN A 239 11.49 16.61 -23.48
C GLN A 239 11.87 16.78 -22.00
N ASN A 240 10.96 17.28 -21.17
CA ASN A 240 11.18 17.42 -19.74
C ASN A 240 11.31 16.07 -19.02
N THR A 241 10.56 15.05 -19.46
CA THR A 241 10.52 13.73 -18.84
C THR A 241 11.78 12.93 -19.12
N VAL A 242 12.24 12.93 -20.37
CA VAL A 242 13.43 12.16 -20.78
C VAL A 242 14.73 12.97 -20.69
N GLY A 243 14.65 14.25 -20.32
CA GLY A 243 15.81 15.16 -20.30
C GLY A 243 16.42 15.43 -21.68
N GLY A 244 15.68 15.14 -22.76
CA GLY A 244 16.14 15.24 -24.14
C GLY A 244 15.76 16.55 -24.82
N ARG A 245 16.39 16.83 -25.96
CA ARG A 245 16.12 18.03 -26.78
C ARG A 245 15.68 17.67 -28.19
N GLY A 246 14.87 18.53 -28.80
CA GLY A 246 14.49 18.37 -30.21
C GLY A 246 15.73 18.36 -31.10
N SER A 247 15.75 17.44 -32.07
CA SER A 247 16.87 17.27 -33.00
C SER A 247 16.34 16.97 -34.41
N SER A 248 17.22 17.01 -35.40
CA SER A 248 16.92 16.59 -36.77
C SER A 248 18.06 15.78 -37.32
N ALA A 249 17.75 14.67 -37.98
CA ALA A 249 18.74 13.82 -38.62
C ALA A 249 18.39 13.62 -40.11
N THR A 250 19.41 13.62 -40.96
CA THR A 250 19.28 13.30 -42.39
C THR A 250 19.11 11.81 -42.59
N THR A 251 18.19 11.45 -43.48
CA THR A 251 17.99 10.08 -43.96
C THR A 251 18.49 9.99 -45.39
N GLU A 252 19.48 9.13 -45.60
CA GLU A 252 20.24 8.95 -46.84
C GLU A 252 19.53 8.00 -47.80
N GLN A 253 18.85 6.97 -47.29
CA GLN A 253 18.16 5.97 -48.12
C GLN A 253 16.74 6.42 -48.51
N THR A 254 16.08 7.16 -47.64
CA THR A 254 14.74 7.73 -47.91
C THR A 254 14.80 9.16 -48.47
N GLY A 255 15.97 9.79 -48.53
CA GLY A 255 16.22 11.08 -49.20
C GLY A 255 15.60 12.30 -48.51
N GLU A 256 15.07 12.15 -47.30
CA GLU A 256 14.42 13.24 -46.54
C GLU A 256 15.14 13.53 -45.21
N TRP A 257 14.58 14.38 -44.37
CA TRP A 257 15.01 14.58 -42.98
C TRP A 257 13.95 14.01 -42.02
N ARG A 258 14.40 13.63 -40.82
CA ARG A 258 13.55 13.19 -39.71
C ARG A 258 13.67 14.15 -38.54
N MET A 259 12.56 14.79 -38.18
CA MET A 259 12.47 15.53 -36.91
C MET A 259 12.43 14.54 -35.76
N ILE A 260 13.22 14.77 -34.72
CA ILE A 260 13.20 14.01 -33.48
C ILE A 260 12.64 14.90 -32.38
N ASP A 261 11.60 14.45 -31.69
CA ASP A 261 10.94 15.28 -30.68
C ASP A 261 11.81 15.48 -29.44
N ALA A 262 12.47 14.41 -28.98
CA ALA A 262 13.50 14.49 -27.97
C ALA A 262 14.58 13.43 -28.22
N LEU A 263 15.85 13.86 -28.32
CA LEU A 263 17.01 12.99 -28.27
C LEU A 263 17.60 13.10 -26.86
N ASP A 264 17.67 11.98 -26.15
CA ASP A 264 18.23 11.93 -24.79
C ASP A 264 19.77 11.87 -24.79
N SER A 265 20.38 11.93 -23.59
CA SER A 265 21.83 11.84 -23.44
C SER A 265 22.41 10.47 -23.80
N ASP A 266 21.57 9.43 -23.82
CA ASP A 266 21.97 8.06 -24.13
C ASP A 266 21.98 7.80 -25.65
N GLY A 267 21.41 8.71 -26.44
CA GLY A 267 21.33 8.62 -27.90
C GLY A 267 20.07 7.91 -28.39
N VAL A 268 19.02 7.83 -27.57
CA VAL A 268 17.71 7.27 -27.91
C VAL A 268 16.79 8.39 -28.38
N ALA A 269 16.12 8.16 -29.52
CA ALA A 269 15.18 9.10 -30.09
C ALA A 269 13.75 8.81 -29.61
N HIS A 270 13.12 9.82 -29.00
CA HIS A 270 11.75 9.77 -28.50
C HIS A 270 10.83 10.58 -29.40
N GLN A 271 9.68 9.99 -29.74
CA GLN A 271 8.67 10.58 -30.62
C GLN A 271 7.32 10.69 -29.91
N ALA A 272 6.62 11.81 -30.05
CA ALA A 272 5.34 12.04 -29.40
C ALA A 272 4.17 11.92 -30.38
N TYR A 273 3.22 11.03 -30.09
CA TYR A 273 1.96 10.93 -30.83
C TYR A 273 0.77 11.11 -29.90
N ILE A 274 -0.24 11.84 -30.37
CA ILE A 274 -1.47 12.12 -29.59
C ILE A 274 -2.66 11.42 -30.23
N GLY A 275 -3.51 10.82 -29.40
CA GLY A 275 -4.76 10.19 -29.81
C GLY A 275 -4.55 8.82 -30.44
N TYR A 276 -5.51 8.40 -31.27
CA TYR A 276 -5.48 7.11 -31.95
C TYR A 276 -4.66 7.20 -33.25
N GLN A 277 -3.71 6.29 -33.40
CA GLN A 277 -2.79 6.20 -34.53
C GLN A 277 -3.03 4.89 -35.29
N SER A 278 -3.19 5.00 -36.60
CA SER A 278 -3.34 3.86 -37.51
C SER A 278 -2.26 3.90 -38.58
N SER A 279 -2.09 2.78 -39.31
CA SER A 279 -1.05 2.62 -40.33
C SER A 279 -1.32 3.47 -41.59
N THR A 280 -1.27 4.80 -41.46
CA THR A 280 -1.34 5.75 -42.58
C THR A 280 -0.02 5.78 -43.36
N ARG A 281 -0.04 6.32 -44.59
CA ARG A 281 1.17 6.49 -45.42
C ARG A 281 2.24 7.31 -44.70
N SER A 282 1.86 8.47 -44.16
CA SER A 282 2.78 9.35 -43.42
C SER A 282 3.46 8.66 -42.22
N LEU A 283 2.72 7.82 -41.49
CA LEU A 283 3.26 7.13 -40.33
C LEU A 283 4.21 5.98 -40.73
N ARG A 284 3.95 5.32 -41.87
CA ARG A 284 4.89 4.35 -42.46
C ARG A 284 6.17 5.03 -42.94
N ASP A 285 6.05 6.22 -43.51
CA ASP A 285 7.21 7.00 -43.95
C ASP A 285 8.06 7.40 -42.74
N GLN A 286 7.44 7.86 -41.65
CA GLN A 286 8.14 8.14 -40.39
C GLN A 286 8.81 6.90 -39.78
N LEU A 287 8.13 5.76 -39.79
CA LEU A 287 8.70 4.49 -39.32
C LEU A 287 9.92 4.07 -40.16
N THR A 288 9.86 4.21 -41.49
CA THR A 288 10.97 3.85 -42.37
C THR A 288 12.21 4.70 -42.07
N LYS A 289 12.00 6.01 -41.83
CA LYS A 289 13.06 6.92 -41.39
C LYS A 289 13.64 6.53 -40.03
N ASP A 290 12.78 6.20 -39.05
CA ASP A 290 13.20 5.79 -37.71
C ASP A 290 14.07 4.52 -37.75
N LEU A 291 13.70 3.55 -38.59
CA LEU A 291 14.50 2.33 -38.81
C LEU A 291 15.83 2.60 -39.51
N GLU A 292 15.85 3.54 -40.46
CA GLU A 292 17.08 3.96 -41.12
C GLU A 292 18.05 4.63 -40.13
N LEU A 293 17.54 5.49 -39.25
CA LEU A 293 18.37 6.13 -38.21
C LEU A 293 18.97 5.12 -37.25
N MET A 294 18.22 4.08 -36.88
CA MET A 294 18.73 2.97 -36.07
C MET A 294 19.77 2.14 -36.82
N ALA A 295 19.49 1.78 -38.08
CA ALA A 295 20.38 0.96 -38.89
C ALA A 295 21.72 1.66 -39.21
N THR A 296 21.69 2.98 -39.41
CA THR A 296 22.88 3.81 -39.66
C THR A 296 23.62 4.21 -38.38
N GLY A 297 23.09 3.85 -37.20
CA GLY A 297 23.69 4.17 -35.91
C GLY A 297 23.60 5.66 -35.51
N LYS A 298 22.82 6.47 -36.25
CA LYS A 298 22.56 7.88 -35.91
C LYS A 298 21.78 8.02 -34.59
N VAL A 299 21.03 6.99 -34.22
CA VAL A 299 20.40 6.83 -32.91
C VAL A 299 20.61 5.40 -32.43
N LYS A 300 20.73 5.20 -31.12
CA LYS A 300 20.89 3.85 -30.52
C LYS A 300 19.57 3.09 -30.42
N GLY A 301 18.44 3.80 -30.47
CA GLY A 301 17.10 3.22 -30.41
C GLY A 301 16.04 4.28 -30.62
N VAL A 302 14.80 3.83 -30.83
CA VAL A 302 13.64 4.70 -31.02
C VAL A 302 12.48 4.27 -30.12
N VAL A 303 11.89 5.24 -29.43
CA VAL A 303 10.74 5.06 -28.54
C VAL A 303 9.57 5.93 -29.00
N TRP A 304 8.42 5.31 -29.21
CA TRP A 304 7.17 6.01 -29.55
C TRP A 304 6.31 6.16 -28.30
N HIS A 305 6.08 7.41 -27.91
CA HIS A 305 5.24 7.80 -26.79
C HIS A 305 3.85 8.17 -27.28
N LEU A 306 2.84 7.45 -26.77
CA LEU A 306 1.45 7.62 -27.14
C LEU A 306 0.72 8.30 -25.99
N PHE A 307 0.13 9.45 -26.28
CA PHE A 307 -0.56 10.26 -25.30
C PHE A 307 -2.06 10.33 -25.58
N LYS A 308 -2.87 10.35 -24.52
CA LYS A 308 -4.31 10.58 -24.64
C LYS A 308 -4.57 12.01 -25.17
N LYS A 309 -5.52 12.15 -26.10
CA LYS A 309 -5.98 13.47 -26.55
C LYS A 309 -7.08 13.97 -25.64
N ASP A 310 -6.98 15.20 -25.17
CA ASP A 310 -8.03 15.85 -24.38
C ASP A 310 -9.38 15.80 -25.15
N GLY A 311 -10.45 15.40 -24.46
CA GLY A 311 -11.79 15.23 -25.05
C GLY A 311 -11.98 14.02 -25.98
N LYS A 312 -11.03 13.07 -26.10
CA LYS A 312 -11.24 11.82 -26.84
C LYS A 312 -11.00 10.57 -25.98
N GLU A 313 -11.95 9.64 -26.02
CA GLU A 313 -11.84 8.36 -25.31
C GLU A 313 -10.98 7.32 -26.05
N GLN A 314 -10.96 7.36 -27.39
CA GLN A 314 -10.14 6.44 -28.19
C GLN A 314 -8.73 7.01 -28.42
N TRP A 315 -7.71 6.27 -27.97
CA TRP A 315 -6.30 6.61 -28.11
C TRP A 315 -5.43 5.35 -28.19
N GLY A 316 -4.17 5.50 -28.62
CA GLY A 316 -3.23 4.39 -28.77
C GLY A 316 -3.01 3.99 -30.24
N LEU A 317 -2.61 2.73 -30.50
CA LEU A 317 -2.29 2.24 -31.84
C LEU A 317 -3.32 1.22 -32.33
N SER A 318 -3.52 1.14 -33.64
CA SER A 318 -4.18 -0.02 -34.25
C SER A 318 -3.35 -1.29 -33.99
N LYS A 319 -4.03 -2.44 -33.77
CA LYS A 319 -3.36 -3.73 -33.51
C LYS A 319 -2.30 -4.09 -34.57
N SER A 320 -2.60 -3.82 -35.84
CA SER A 320 -1.70 -4.05 -36.97
C SER A 320 -0.42 -3.21 -36.88
N LEU A 321 -0.55 -1.95 -36.49
CA LEU A 321 0.56 -1.02 -36.38
C LEU A 321 1.42 -1.34 -35.16
N GLN A 322 0.79 -1.63 -34.02
CA GLN A 322 1.51 -2.07 -32.81
C GLN A 322 2.39 -3.29 -33.10
N LYS A 323 1.82 -4.33 -33.74
CA LYS A 323 2.57 -5.53 -34.13
C LYS A 323 3.74 -5.20 -35.06
N THR A 324 3.54 -4.28 -36.00
CA THR A 324 4.59 -3.86 -36.94
C THR A 324 5.74 -3.16 -36.23
N LEU A 325 5.43 -2.25 -35.30
CA LEU A 325 6.45 -1.52 -34.52
C LEU A 325 7.26 -2.46 -33.63
N GLU A 326 6.58 -3.37 -32.92
CA GLU A 326 7.22 -4.38 -32.06
C GLU A 326 8.13 -5.31 -32.88
N GLN A 327 7.67 -5.79 -34.04
CA GLN A 327 8.47 -6.63 -34.95
C GLN A 327 9.72 -5.91 -35.49
N LYS A 328 9.66 -4.59 -35.60
CA LYS A 328 10.76 -3.76 -36.11
C LYS A 328 11.64 -3.18 -35.00
N GLY A 329 11.40 -3.58 -33.74
CA GLY A 329 12.23 -3.20 -32.59
C GLY A 329 11.97 -1.78 -32.08
N ILE A 330 10.84 -1.16 -32.42
CA ILE A 330 10.43 0.14 -31.88
C ILE A 330 9.74 -0.07 -30.54
N ILE A 331 10.21 0.60 -29.49
CA ILE A 331 9.62 0.52 -28.16
C ILE A 331 8.39 1.44 -28.10
N ILE A 332 7.30 0.95 -27.51
CA ILE A 332 6.04 1.69 -27.39
C ILE A 332 5.75 1.96 -25.92
N VAL A 333 5.53 3.24 -25.57
CA VAL A 333 5.15 3.67 -24.23
C VAL A 333 3.80 4.40 -24.30
N LYS A 334 2.84 3.97 -23.48
CA LYS A 334 1.50 4.56 -23.42
C LYS A 334 1.37 5.42 -22.16
N HIS A 335 0.90 6.64 -22.33
CA HIS A 335 0.70 7.65 -21.31
C HIS A 335 -0.77 8.06 -21.29
N GLY A 336 -1.49 7.68 -20.25
CA GLY A 336 -2.92 7.94 -20.10
C GLY A 336 -3.40 7.74 -18.68
#